data_AF-A0A8J5X8X6-F1
#
_entry.id   AF-A0A8J5X8X6-F1
#
_cell.length_a   1.000
_cell.length_b   1.000
_cell.length_c   1.000
_cell.angle_alpha   90.00
_cell.angle_beta   90.00
_cell.angle_gamma   90.00
#
_symmetry.space_group_name_H-M   'P 1'
#
loop_
_entity.id
_entity.type
_entity.pdbx_description
1 polymer ?
#
loop_
_entity_poly.entity_id
_entity_poly.type
_entity_poly.pdbx_seq_one_letter_code
_entity_poly.pdbx_strand_id
1 'polypeptide(L)'
;MRALSALALAFLGAAPRTGLLRLRFASPAVRGRLAGVRACASAASVWDEGAGAGEAEPLAKPATVNELDQNVAVNNGDRWSGERATVDELRAICDEATSTREPLPIIPQWLPTPDWLWKQWRGTIVRHVLPRDVLVVTLFALGIVLFFHAPGVHSIYRKSLIRHLIAVERVWGLASGLVSFTLSFFLTQSYTFWREVYVIVRQVQGRLNDLGLLLAASAARDADGQYTAQSEELLALTARHVRLFNILLYASLTTQFAPLRTPAGLSQLVLSGALTEEERSSLLEASTGSSTVLVWLTASVGAALDDGRIGGGGTGAAAGGAVGAHAAGLATVLLGKLTELRATASSIADRLSGRMPLAYTQLVQILCDLFVLASPLALLHSVGPVGAVTGTALVTFFHRSVLNLAKVLLDPFGNMRWNVNSGISINVATLIQETNLGSERWRIGGNWLPRGARRTSLGAAVAESAGEPPAFRTVA
;
A
#
# COMPACT_ATOMS: atom_id res chain seq x y z
N MET A 1 -27.32 5.27 -10.15
CA MET A 1 -28.63 5.06 -10.82
C MET A 1 -28.80 5.86 -12.11
N ARG A 2 -28.72 7.21 -12.14
CA ARG A 2 -28.95 8.00 -13.38
C ARG A 2 -28.07 7.58 -14.59
N ALA A 3 -26.83 7.15 -14.37
CA ALA A 3 -25.96 6.64 -15.45
C ALA A 3 -26.39 5.26 -15.99
N LEU A 4 -26.85 4.35 -15.13
CA LEU A 4 -27.41 3.04 -15.53
C LEU A 4 -28.82 3.20 -16.14
N SER A 5 -29.61 4.15 -15.65
CA SER A 5 -30.90 4.54 -16.26
C SER A 5 -30.69 5.20 -17.63
N ALA A 6 -29.65 6.02 -17.80
CA ALA A 6 -29.28 6.63 -19.07
C ALA A 6 -28.74 5.59 -20.08
N LEU A 7 -27.97 4.60 -19.62
CA LEU A 7 -27.54 3.47 -20.46
C LEU A 7 -28.74 2.59 -20.86
N ALA A 8 -29.67 2.32 -19.95
CA ALA A 8 -30.90 1.59 -20.25
C ALA A 8 -31.83 2.36 -21.21
N LEU A 9 -31.94 3.70 -21.07
CA LEU A 9 -32.71 4.56 -21.97
C LEU A 9 -32.05 4.72 -23.34
N ALA A 10 -30.72 4.72 -23.42
CA ALA A 10 -29.99 4.72 -24.69
C ALA A 10 -30.14 3.39 -25.46
N PHE A 11 -30.28 2.27 -24.76
CA PHE A 11 -30.50 0.95 -25.36
C PHE A 11 -31.95 0.67 -25.81
N LEU A 12 -32.93 1.43 -25.30
CA LEU A 12 -34.36 1.18 -25.55
C LEU A 12 -34.97 1.95 -26.72
N GLY A 13 -34.18 2.65 -27.55
CA GLY A 13 -34.56 3.08 -28.89
C GLY A 13 -35.97 3.64 -29.06
N ALA A 14 -36.20 4.91 -28.67
CA ALA A 14 -37.33 5.69 -29.14
C ALA A 14 -36.83 6.84 -30.04
N ALA A 15 -37.26 6.83 -31.29
CA ALA A 15 -37.02 7.88 -32.29
C ALA A 15 -37.61 9.24 -31.85
N PRO A 16 -37.12 10.37 -32.38
CA PRO A 16 -37.37 11.68 -31.83
C PRO A 16 -38.76 12.19 -32.24
N ARG A 17 -39.59 12.53 -31.24
CA ARG A 17 -40.70 13.47 -31.46
C ARG A 17 -40.27 14.83 -30.93
N THR A 18 -40.09 15.75 -31.86
CA THR A 18 -40.08 17.19 -31.67
C THR A 18 -41.28 17.61 -30.84
N GLY A 19 -41.01 18.26 -29.71
CA GLY A 19 -42.04 18.75 -28.79
C GLY A 19 -41.45 19.70 -27.78
N LEU A 20 -41.47 20.99 -28.11
CA LEU A 20 -41.25 22.10 -27.20
C LEU A 20 -42.17 21.96 -25.98
N LEU A 21 -41.61 21.69 -24.80
CA LEU A 21 -42.32 21.83 -23.53
C LEU A 21 -41.61 22.90 -22.69
N ARG A 22 -42.09 24.14 -22.86
CA ARG A 22 -42.00 25.19 -21.84
C ARG A 22 -42.84 24.75 -20.65
N LEU A 23 -42.20 24.46 -19.52
CA LEU A 23 -42.88 24.44 -18.23
C LEU A 23 -42.41 25.65 -17.41
N ARG A 24 -43.24 26.70 -17.44
CA ARG A 24 -43.30 27.72 -16.40
C ARG A 24 -44.17 27.17 -15.27
N PHE A 25 -43.60 27.07 -14.07
CA PHE A 25 -44.37 27.30 -12.85
C PHE A 25 -43.55 28.20 -11.93
N ALA A 26 -44.04 29.43 -11.78
CA ALA A 26 -43.75 30.27 -10.65
C ALA A 26 -44.75 29.94 -9.54
N SER A 27 -44.27 29.77 -8.31
CA SER A 27 -44.90 30.43 -7.16
C SER A 27 -43.89 30.50 -6.01
N PRO A 28 -43.66 31.70 -5.42
CA PRO A 28 -42.76 31.92 -4.31
C PRO A 28 -43.51 31.81 -2.98
N ALA A 29 -43.43 30.66 -2.32
CA ALA A 29 -43.88 30.52 -0.94
C ALA A 29 -43.09 29.42 -0.24
N VAL A 30 -42.11 29.83 0.56
CA VAL A 30 -41.65 29.29 1.86
C VAL A 30 -40.23 29.87 2.04
N ARG A 31 -40.21 31.16 2.35
CA ARG A 31 -39.04 31.90 2.82
C ARG A 31 -39.32 32.16 4.30
N GLY A 32 -38.66 31.41 5.19
CA GLY A 32 -38.71 31.64 6.62
C GLY A 32 -38.78 30.36 7.46
N ARG A 33 -37.85 30.25 8.42
CA ARG A 33 -37.56 29.11 9.31
C ARG A 33 -36.69 28.07 8.59
N LEU A 34 -35.39 27.95 8.84
CA LEU A 34 -34.71 27.86 10.14
C LEU A 34 -33.32 28.50 10.05
N ALA A 35 -33.18 29.67 10.67
CA ALA A 35 -31.92 30.09 11.24
C ALA A 35 -31.79 29.39 12.59
N GLY A 36 -30.65 28.72 12.83
CA GLY A 36 -30.29 28.22 14.15
C GLY A 36 -30.05 26.72 14.26
N VAL A 37 -29.10 26.18 13.50
CA VAL A 37 -28.15 25.15 14.00
C VAL A 37 -26.83 25.34 13.25
N ARG A 38 -25.98 26.24 13.76
CA ARG A 38 -24.54 26.30 13.47
C ARG A 38 -23.82 25.98 14.76
N ALA A 39 -23.35 24.74 14.92
CA ALA A 39 -22.17 24.38 15.71
C ALA A 39 -21.79 22.93 15.38
N CYS A 40 -20.52 22.70 15.03
CA CYS A 40 -19.87 21.41 14.78
C CYS A 40 -20.18 20.66 13.48
N ALA A 41 -19.76 21.25 12.34
CA ALA A 41 -19.31 20.47 11.18
C ALA A 41 -18.49 21.38 10.24
N SER A 42 -17.19 21.56 10.53
CA SER A 42 -16.25 22.22 9.62
C SER A 42 -14.90 21.49 9.62
N ALA A 43 -14.82 20.43 8.83
CA ALA A 43 -13.55 19.85 8.35
C ALA A 43 -13.82 18.89 7.18
N ALA A 44 -14.49 19.35 6.12
CA ALA A 44 -14.60 18.62 4.86
C ALA A 44 -15.10 19.56 3.75
N SER A 45 -14.21 20.34 3.14
CA SER A 45 -14.36 20.90 1.78
C SER A 45 -13.24 21.90 1.49
N VAL A 46 -12.08 21.40 1.07
CA VAL A 46 -11.14 22.16 0.23
C VAL A 46 -10.46 21.16 -0.70
N TRP A 47 -11.10 20.83 -1.82
CA TRP A 47 -10.48 20.35 -3.06
C TRP A 47 -11.54 20.43 -4.16
N ASP A 48 -11.74 21.62 -4.72
CA ASP A 48 -12.13 21.77 -6.13
C ASP A 48 -11.79 23.18 -6.62
N GLU A 49 -10.85 23.26 -7.56
CA GLU A 49 -10.94 23.99 -8.84
C GLU A 49 -9.54 24.15 -9.45
N GLY A 50 -9.29 23.34 -10.48
CA GLY A 50 -8.09 23.36 -11.30
C GLY A 50 -8.33 22.55 -12.57
N ALA A 51 -9.40 22.88 -13.30
CA ALA A 51 -9.70 22.31 -14.60
C ALA A 51 -8.75 22.88 -15.67
N GLY A 52 -7.53 22.32 -15.73
CA GLY A 52 -6.66 22.43 -16.90
C GLY A 52 -7.09 21.41 -17.95
N ALA A 53 -7.33 21.87 -19.17
CA ALA A 53 -7.60 21.03 -20.32
C ALA A 53 -6.43 20.04 -20.53
N GLY A 54 -6.70 18.75 -20.26
CA GLY A 54 -5.70 17.70 -20.42
C GLY A 54 -5.34 17.50 -21.88
N GLU A 55 -4.08 17.74 -22.23
CA GLU A 55 -3.46 17.15 -23.40
C GLU A 55 -3.58 15.62 -23.30
N ALA A 56 -4.00 14.99 -24.38
CA ALA A 56 -4.10 13.53 -24.46
C ALA A 56 -2.70 12.93 -24.26
N GLU A 57 -2.52 12.23 -23.14
CA GLU A 57 -1.35 11.44 -22.84
C GLU A 57 -1.05 10.52 -24.05
N PRO A 58 0.13 10.61 -24.69
CA PRO A 58 0.43 9.80 -25.85
C PRO A 58 0.39 8.32 -25.45
N LEU A 59 -0.44 7.53 -26.15
CA LEU A 59 -0.51 6.08 -25.99
C LEU A 59 0.90 5.49 -26.00
N ALA A 60 1.36 5.04 -24.84
CA ALA A 60 2.65 4.40 -24.67
C ALA A 60 2.80 3.27 -25.69
N LYS A 61 3.96 3.22 -26.36
CA LYS A 61 4.30 2.14 -27.30
C LYS A 61 4.05 0.78 -26.64
N PRO A 62 3.42 -0.17 -27.34
CA PRO A 62 3.26 -1.52 -26.80
C PRO A 62 4.65 -2.10 -26.51
N ALA A 63 4.84 -2.56 -25.27
CA ALA A 63 6.06 -3.23 -24.86
C ALA A 63 6.39 -4.35 -25.84
N THR A 64 7.62 -4.36 -26.35
CA THR A 64 8.08 -5.44 -27.22
C THR A 64 8.10 -6.74 -26.43
N VAL A 65 7.60 -7.82 -27.03
CA VAL A 65 7.44 -9.17 -26.44
C VAL A 65 8.73 -9.71 -25.77
N ASN A 66 9.91 -9.18 -26.11
CA ASN A 66 11.20 -9.53 -25.50
C ASN A 66 11.46 -8.97 -24.08
N GLU A 67 10.64 -8.08 -23.54
CA GLU A 67 10.80 -7.62 -22.14
C GLU A 67 10.21 -8.59 -21.11
N LEU A 68 9.38 -9.54 -21.56
CA LEU A 68 8.71 -10.53 -20.68
C LEU A 68 9.55 -11.79 -20.43
N ASP A 69 10.61 -12.02 -21.21
CA ASP A 69 11.41 -13.26 -21.21
C ASP A 69 12.81 -13.13 -20.55
N GLN A 70 13.16 -11.96 -20.00
CA GLN A 70 14.43 -11.83 -19.28
C GLN A 70 14.33 -12.48 -17.89
N ASN A 71 14.90 -13.68 -17.78
CA ASN A 71 15.07 -14.42 -16.54
C ASN A 71 15.63 -13.53 -15.43
N VAL A 72 14.87 -13.48 -14.33
CA VAL A 72 15.02 -12.67 -13.11
C VAL A 72 16.37 -12.82 -12.39
N ALA A 73 17.24 -13.74 -12.83
CA ALA A 73 18.46 -14.16 -12.12
C ALA A 73 19.79 -13.55 -12.63
N VAL A 74 19.81 -12.76 -13.72
CA VAL A 74 21.09 -12.47 -14.43
C VAL A 74 21.69 -11.06 -14.20
N ASN A 75 20.96 -10.09 -13.62
CA ASN A 75 21.43 -8.68 -13.50
C ASN A 75 21.43 -8.08 -12.07
N ASN A 76 21.93 -8.78 -11.04
CA ASN A 76 22.03 -8.24 -9.67
C ASN A 76 20.74 -7.57 -9.11
N GLY A 77 19.57 -7.95 -9.62
CA GLY A 77 18.28 -7.62 -9.02
C GLY A 77 17.71 -6.22 -9.29
N ASP A 78 18.20 -5.43 -10.25
CA ASP A 78 17.49 -4.20 -10.64
C ASP A 78 16.52 -4.48 -11.80
N ARG A 79 15.40 -5.13 -11.46
CA ARG A 79 14.24 -5.40 -12.36
C ARG A 79 13.67 -4.12 -13.00
N TRP A 80 14.05 -2.93 -12.52
CA TRP A 80 13.35 -1.68 -12.77
C TRP A 80 14.26 -0.52 -13.24
N SER A 81 15.56 -0.76 -13.42
CA SER A 81 16.55 0.21 -13.95
C SER A 81 16.25 0.76 -15.36
N GLY A 82 15.24 0.21 -16.06
CA GLY A 82 14.86 0.62 -17.41
C GLY A 82 14.06 1.94 -17.48
N GLU A 83 13.24 2.25 -16.47
CA GLU A 83 12.52 3.53 -16.41
C GLU A 83 13.39 4.59 -15.74
N ARG A 84 14.08 5.39 -16.55
CA ARG A 84 14.81 6.56 -16.08
C ARG A 84 13.80 7.60 -15.59
N ALA A 85 13.54 7.62 -14.28
CA ALA A 85 12.81 8.71 -13.66
C ALA A 85 13.51 10.04 -13.96
N THR A 86 12.74 11.05 -14.31
CA THR A 86 13.24 12.41 -14.50
C THR A 86 13.75 12.96 -13.17
N VAL A 87 14.57 14.02 -13.21
CA VAL A 87 15.10 14.66 -11.99
C VAL A 87 13.97 15.15 -11.08
N ASP A 88 12.90 15.68 -11.66
CA ASP A 88 11.75 16.18 -10.91
C ASP A 88 10.90 15.05 -10.33
N GLU A 89 10.71 13.95 -11.05
CA GLU A 89 10.06 12.74 -10.52
C GLU A 89 10.89 12.13 -9.38
N LEU A 90 12.21 12.03 -9.53
CA LEU A 90 13.10 11.57 -8.47
C LEU A 90 13.01 12.44 -7.22
N ARG A 91 12.96 13.77 -7.40
CA ARG A 91 12.75 14.71 -6.30
C ARG A 91 11.40 14.46 -5.63
N ALA A 92 10.32 14.33 -6.40
CA ALA A 92 8.99 14.07 -5.85
C ALA A 92 8.92 12.75 -5.07
N ILE A 93 9.53 11.67 -5.59
CA ILE A 93 9.61 10.37 -4.91
C ILE A 93 10.45 10.48 -3.63
N CYS A 94 11.55 11.22 -3.67
CA CYS A 94 12.40 11.47 -2.50
C CYS A 94 11.67 12.28 -1.43
N ASP A 95 10.98 13.36 -1.82
CA ASP A 95 10.17 14.19 -0.93
C ASP A 95 9.04 13.37 -0.29
N GLU A 96 8.37 12.51 -1.07
CA GLU A 96 7.34 11.61 -0.56
C GLU A 96 7.91 10.58 0.44
N ALA A 97 9.06 9.98 0.12
CA ALA A 97 9.71 8.98 0.97
C ALA A 97 10.33 9.57 2.26
N THR A 98 10.76 10.83 2.23
CA THR A 98 11.39 11.51 3.38
C THR A 98 10.38 12.31 4.21
N SER A 99 9.15 12.48 3.70
CA SER A 99 8.09 13.19 4.39
C SER A 99 7.81 12.60 5.78
N THR A 100 7.54 13.49 6.72
CA THR A 100 7.07 13.19 8.08
C THR A 100 5.59 13.52 8.25
N ARG A 101 4.85 13.71 7.15
CA ARG A 101 3.40 13.90 7.18
C ARG A 101 2.72 12.57 6.88
N GLU A 102 1.61 12.28 7.56
CA GLU A 102 0.71 11.17 7.24
C GLU A 102 -0.48 11.70 6.44
N PRO A 103 -0.43 11.73 5.09
CA PRO A 103 -1.50 12.31 4.30
C PRO A 103 -2.67 11.34 4.09
N LEU A 104 -2.42 10.02 4.10
CA LEU A 104 -3.37 9.01 3.63
C LEU A 104 -3.29 7.72 4.45
N PRO A 105 -4.42 7.01 4.64
CA PRO A 105 -4.40 5.70 5.29
C PRO A 105 -3.67 4.66 4.42
N ILE A 106 -3.04 3.66 5.06
CA ILE A 106 -2.33 2.56 4.38
C ILE A 106 -3.25 1.84 3.38
N ILE A 107 -4.51 1.66 3.78
CA ILE A 107 -5.58 1.09 2.96
C ILE A 107 -6.78 2.04 3.09
N PRO A 108 -7.40 2.45 1.97
CA PRO A 108 -8.65 3.20 2.02
C PRO A 108 -9.71 2.48 2.86
N GLN A 109 -10.22 3.14 3.89
CA GLN A 109 -11.26 2.57 4.73
C GLN A 109 -12.61 2.67 4.03
N TRP A 110 -13.39 1.59 4.06
CA TRP A 110 -14.75 1.58 3.51
C TRP A 110 -15.74 2.12 4.53
N LEU A 111 -16.77 2.82 4.06
CA LEU A 111 -17.92 3.20 4.88
C LEU A 111 -19.06 2.19 4.68
N PRO A 112 -19.77 1.81 5.75
CA PRO A 112 -20.76 0.73 5.69
C PRO A 112 -22.07 1.05 4.96
N THR A 113 -22.19 2.23 4.36
CA THR A 113 -23.41 2.64 3.69
C THR A 113 -23.43 2.16 2.23
N PRO A 114 -24.47 1.41 1.80
CA PRO A 114 -24.57 0.93 0.42
C PRO A 114 -24.50 2.06 -0.61
N ASP A 115 -25.17 3.18 -0.34
CA ASP A 115 -25.17 4.35 -1.22
C ASP A 115 -23.78 4.95 -1.43
N TRP A 116 -22.93 4.90 -0.40
CA TRP A 116 -21.56 5.38 -0.52
C TRP A 116 -20.73 4.43 -1.39
N LEU A 117 -20.85 3.12 -1.17
CA LEU A 117 -20.14 2.09 -1.96
C LEU A 117 -20.49 2.19 -3.45
N TRP A 118 -21.76 2.38 -3.79
CA TRP A 118 -22.21 2.55 -5.18
C TRP A 118 -21.78 3.86 -5.83
N LYS A 119 -21.40 4.88 -5.04
CA LYS A 119 -20.90 6.17 -5.54
C LYS A 119 -19.38 6.17 -5.72
N GLN A 120 -18.66 5.20 -5.16
CA GLN A 120 -17.21 5.14 -5.30
C GLN A 120 -16.83 4.65 -6.70
N TRP A 121 -15.95 5.41 -7.36
CA TRP A 121 -15.34 5.04 -8.64
C TRP A 121 -13.85 4.74 -8.47
N ARG A 122 -13.13 5.62 -7.76
CA ARG A 122 -11.73 5.41 -7.39
C ARG A 122 -11.64 4.30 -6.34
N GLY A 123 -10.61 3.47 -6.40
CA GLY A 123 -10.47 2.37 -5.45
C GLY A 123 -11.32 1.15 -5.75
N THR A 124 -12.08 1.13 -6.85
CA THR A 124 -13.09 0.09 -7.10
C THR A 124 -12.78 -0.78 -8.31
N ILE A 125 -13.24 -2.03 -8.24
CA ILE A 125 -13.16 -2.97 -9.36
C ILE A 125 -13.98 -2.53 -10.57
N VAL A 126 -15.02 -1.71 -10.35
CA VAL A 126 -15.90 -1.19 -11.41
C VAL A 126 -15.09 -0.35 -12.40
N ARG A 127 -14.17 0.50 -11.91
CA ARG A 127 -13.30 1.31 -12.76
C ARG A 127 -12.43 0.46 -13.68
N HIS A 128 -11.96 -0.69 -13.22
CA HIS A 128 -11.05 -1.55 -13.99
C HIS A 128 -11.78 -2.37 -15.04
N VAL A 129 -12.96 -2.90 -14.71
CA VAL A 129 -13.67 -3.87 -15.55
C VAL A 129 -14.67 -3.23 -16.51
N LEU A 130 -15.39 -2.21 -16.05
CA LEU A 130 -16.56 -1.67 -16.76
C LEU A 130 -16.23 -1.03 -18.13
N PRO A 131 -15.24 -0.12 -18.26
CA PRO A 131 -15.08 0.61 -19.51
C PRO A 131 -14.46 -0.23 -20.64
N ARG A 132 -13.57 -1.18 -20.32
CA ARG A 132 -12.81 -1.93 -21.32
C ARG A 132 -13.39 -3.32 -21.54
N ASP A 133 -13.37 -4.16 -20.51
CA ASP A 133 -13.70 -5.59 -20.67
C ASP A 133 -15.19 -5.77 -20.98
N VAL A 134 -16.07 -5.11 -20.21
CA VAL A 134 -17.52 -5.21 -20.45
C VAL A 134 -17.88 -4.63 -21.81
N LEU A 135 -17.32 -3.47 -22.19
CA LEU A 135 -17.60 -2.85 -23.48
C LEU A 135 -17.20 -3.76 -24.65
N VAL A 136 -15.98 -4.29 -24.65
CA VAL A 136 -15.47 -5.14 -25.74
C VAL A 136 -16.32 -6.40 -25.90
N VAL A 137 -16.61 -7.11 -24.79
CA VAL A 137 -17.42 -8.34 -24.86
C VAL A 137 -18.88 -8.03 -25.20
N THR A 138 -19.42 -6.88 -24.77
CA THR A 138 -20.79 -6.46 -25.14
C THR A 138 -20.89 -6.10 -26.63
N LEU A 139 -19.89 -5.43 -27.19
CA LEU A 139 -19.82 -5.16 -28.64
C LEU A 139 -19.67 -6.45 -29.44
N PHE A 140 -18.88 -7.40 -28.94
CA PHE A 140 -18.79 -8.74 -29.52
C PHE A 140 -20.14 -9.48 -29.50
N ALA A 141 -20.86 -9.43 -28.37
CA ALA A 141 -22.21 -9.97 -28.24
C ALA A 141 -23.19 -9.32 -29.22
N LEU A 142 -23.13 -7.99 -29.37
CA LEU A 142 -23.92 -7.25 -30.35
C LEU A 142 -23.61 -7.70 -31.78
N GLY A 143 -22.32 -7.88 -32.11
CA GLY A 143 -21.89 -8.39 -33.41
C GLY A 143 -22.47 -9.78 -33.71
N ILE A 144 -22.45 -10.69 -32.73
CA ILE A 144 -23.09 -12.02 -32.83
C ILE A 144 -24.59 -11.88 -33.07
N VAL A 145 -25.28 -11.05 -32.29
CA VAL A 145 -26.72 -10.83 -32.42
C VAL A 145 -27.08 -10.31 -33.82
N LEU A 146 -26.35 -9.29 -34.29
CA LEU A 146 -26.53 -8.70 -35.62
C LEU A 146 -26.24 -9.73 -36.71
N PHE A 147 -25.20 -10.56 -36.55
CA PHE A 147 -24.87 -11.62 -37.50
C PHE A 147 -26.03 -12.60 -37.67
N PHE A 148 -26.61 -13.07 -36.56
CA PHE A 148 -27.73 -14.03 -36.58
C PHE A 148 -29.06 -13.44 -37.07
N HIS A 149 -29.27 -12.13 -36.88
CA HIS A 149 -30.51 -11.44 -37.25
C HIS A 149 -30.44 -10.64 -38.56
N ALA A 150 -29.27 -10.60 -39.21
CA ALA A 150 -29.11 -9.86 -40.45
C ALA A 150 -30.07 -10.39 -41.55
N PRO A 151 -30.80 -9.51 -42.25
CA PRO A 151 -31.63 -9.91 -43.37
C PRO A 151 -30.77 -10.46 -44.52
N GLY A 152 -31.35 -11.32 -45.36
CA GLY A 152 -30.68 -11.85 -46.56
C GLY A 152 -30.94 -13.34 -46.82
N VAL A 153 -30.36 -13.83 -47.91
CA VAL A 153 -30.53 -15.22 -48.43
C VAL A 153 -30.11 -16.27 -47.39
N HIS A 154 -29.12 -15.97 -46.55
CA HIS A 154 -28.63 -16.86 -45.50
C HIS A 154 -29.45 -16.84 -44.20
N SER A 155 -30.56 -16.08 -44.13
CA SER A 155 -31.38 -15.99 -42.92
C SER A 155 -31.96 -17.33 -42.46
N ILE A 156 -32.36 -18.20 -43.40
CA ILE A 156 -32.88 -19.54 -43.11
C ILE A 156 -31.79 -20.42 -42.47
N TYR A 157 -30.58 -20.41 -43.02
CA TYR A 157 -29.44 -21.15 -42.49
C TYR A 157 -29.07 -20.67 -41.06
N ARG A 158 -28.98 -19.35 -40.86
CA ARG A 158 -28.67 -18.75 -39.55
C ARG A 158 -29.70 -19.12 -38.48
N LYS A 159 -30.99 -19.08 -38.80
CA LYS A 159 -32.06 -19.55 -37.89
C LYS A 159 -31.92 -21.04 -37.56
N SER A 160 -31.49 -21.86 -38.51
CA SER A 160 -31.21 -23.27 -38.24
C SER A 160 -30.02 -23.44 -37.28
N LEU A 161 -28.98 -22.61 -37.42
CA LEU A 161 -27.80 -22.65 -36.56
C LEU A 161 -28.12 -22.24 -35.11
N ILE A 162 -29.05 -21.30 -34.90
CA ILE A 162 -29.54 -20.95 -33.54
C ILE A 162 -30.04 -22.18 -32.77
N ARG A 163 -30.72 -23.13 -33.44
CA ARG A 163 -31.19 -24.37 -32.79
C ARG A 163 -30.04 -25.25 -32.29
N HIS A 164 -28.87 -25.18 -32.93
CA HIS A 164 -27.68 -25.93 -32.51
C HIS A 164 -27.00 -25.28 -31.28
N LEU A 165 -27.29 -24.00 -31.00
CA LEU A 165 -26.76 -23.31 -29.81
C LEU A 165 -27.33 -23.85 -28.49
N ILE A 166 -28.40 -24.67 -28.52
CA ILE A 166 -28.91 -25.38 -27.33
C ILE A 166 -27.82 -26.24 -26.68
N ALA A 167 -26.97 -26.89 -27.49
CA ALA A 167 -25.86 -27.66 -26.95
C ALA A 167 -24.82 -26.77 -26.26
N VAL A 168 -24.54 -25.59 -26.84
CA VAL A 168 -23.63 -24.59 -26.26
C VAL A 168 -24.18 -24.07 -24.94
N GLU A 169 -25.49 -23.79 -24.87
CA GLU A 169 -26.17 -23.37 -23.63
C GLU A 169 -26.00 -24.39 -22.51
N ARG A 170 -26.18 -25.69 -22.79
CA ARG A 170 -26.00 -26.76 -21.80
C ARG A 170 -24.56 -26.86 -21.30
N VAL A 171 -23.59 -26.83 -22.21
CA VAL A 171 -22.15 -26.87 -21.86
C VAL A 171 -21.76 -25.62 -21.05
N TRP A 172 -22.24 -24.45 -21.48
CA TRP A 172 -22.01 -23.18 -20.77
C TRP A 172 -22.61 -23.22 -19.36
N GLY A 173 -23.82 -23.75 -19.20
CA GLY A 173 -24.46 -23.93 -17.89
C GLY A 173 -23.65 -24.82 -16.95
N LEU A 174 -23.12 -25.94 -17.45
CA LEU A 174 -22.23 -26.83 -16.70
C LEU A 174 -20.91 -26.14 -16.34
N ALA A 175 -20.32 -25.41 -17.29
CA ALA A 175 -19.06 -24.68 -17.09
C ALA A 175 -19.19 -23.54 -16.07
N SER A 176 -20.36 -22.88 -15.98
CA SER A 176 -20.60 -21.76 -15.07
C SER A 176 -20.33 -22.11 -13.61
N GLY A 177 -20.75 -23.32 -13.17
CA GLY A 177 -20.51 -23.78 -11.80
C GLY A 177 -19.03 -23.99 -11.52
N LEU A 178 -18.31 -24.63 -12.46
CA LEU A 178 -16.87 -24.86 -12.36
C LEU A 178 -16.09 -23.54 -12.33
N VAL A 179 -16.39 -22.61 -13.24
CA VAL A 179 -15.73 -21.30 -13.31
C VAL A 179 -15.96 -20.51 -12.01
N SER A 180 -17.19 -20.48 -11.51
CA SER A 180 -17.53 -19.77 -10.27
C SER A 180 -16.79 -20.35 -9.05
N PHE A 181 -16.73 -21.69 -8.96
CA PHE A 181 -15.98 -22.38 -7.91
C PHE A 181 -14.49 -22.07 -7.98
N THR A 182 -13.87 -22.20 -9.15
CA THR A 182 -12.44 -21.93 -9.36
C THR A 182 -12.11 -20.47 -9.07
N LEU A 183 -12.92 -19.51 -9.52
CA LEU A 183 -12.72 -18.08 -9.24
C LEU A 183 -12.84 -17.76 -7.74
N SER A 184 -13.79 -18.39 -7.03
CA SER A 184 -13.96 -18.19 -5.58
C SER A 184 -12.76 -18.71 -4.79
N PHE A 185 -12.25 -19.88 -5.16
CA PHE A 185 -11.03 -20.43 -4.56
C PHE A 185 -9.82 -19.55 -4.87
N PHE A 186 -9.65 -19.13 -6.13
CA PHE A 186 -8.57 -18.24 -6.55
C PHE A 186 -8.60 -16.90 -5.80
N LEU A 187 -9.78 -16.28 -5.66
CA LEU A 187 -9.94 -15.05 -4.90
C LEU A 187 -9.58 -15.24 -3.42
N THR A 188 -10.03 -16.34 -2.81
CA THR A 188 -9.75 -16.64 -1.39
C THR A 188 -8.25 -16.78 -1.14
N GLN A 189 -7.54 -17.53 -1.98
CA GLN A 189 -6.09 -17.70 -1.85
C GLN A 189 -5.35 -16.39 -2.08
N SER A 190 -5.77 -15.59 -3.07
CA SER A 190 -5.18 -14.29 -3.35
C SER A 190 -5.36 -13.31 -2.19
N TYR A 191 -6.54 -13.31 -1.55
CA TYR A 191 -6.81 -12.50 -0.37
C TYR A 191 -5.97 -12.94 0.85
N THR A 192 -5.86 -14.25 1.10
CA THR A 192 -4.99 -14.77 2.17
C THR A 192 -3.54 -14.33 1.97
N PHE A 193 -3.02 -14.48 0.75
CA PHE A 193 -1.67 -14.02 0.39
C PHE A 193 -1.49 -12.51 0.66
N TRP A 194 -2.42 -11.69 0.17
CA TRP A 194 -2.39 -10.24 0.39
C TRP A 194 -2.37 -9.88 1.88
N ARG A 195 -3.20 -10.55 2.68
CA ARG A 195 -3.30 -10.32 4.13
C ARG A 195 -2.03 -10.74 4.85
N GLU A 196 -1.39 -11.84 4.46
CA GLU A 196 -0.11 -12.27 5.02
C GLU A 196 0.97 -11.23 4.78
N VAL A 197 1.09 -10.71 3.55
CA VAL A 197 2.06 -9.65 3.21
C VAL A 197 1.78 -8.39 4.04
N TYR A 198 0.51 -7.98 4.16
CA TYR A 198 0.12 -6.85 5.01
C TYR A 198 0.55 -7.03 6.47
N VAL A 199 0.34 -8.22 7.05
CA VAL A 199 0.75 -8.52 8.43
C VAL A 199 2.26 -8.42 8.60
N ILE A 200 3.05 -9.00 7.69
CA ILE A 200 4.52 -8.96 7.75
C ILE A 200 5.02 -7.52 7.68
N VAL A 201 4.45 -6.72 6.77
CA VAL A 201 4.77 -5.29 6.62
C VAL A 201 4.52 -4.51 7.93
N ARG A 202 3.40 -4.75 8.61
CA ARG A 202 3.13 -4.15 9.93
C ARG A 202 4.08 -4.65 11.01
N GLN A 203 4.49 -5.93 10.94
CA GLN A 203 5.48 -6.48 11.86
C GLN A 203 6.84 -5.78 11.70
N VAL A 204 7.29 -5.50 10.47
CA VAL A 204 8.53 -4.72 10.23
C VAL A 204 8.46 -3.37 10.95
N GLN A 205 7.39 -2.59 10.76
CA GLN A 205 7.22 -1.30 11.46
C GLN A 205 7.18 -1.47 12.99
N GLY A 206 6.51 -2.52 13.49
CA GLY A 206 6.51 -2.87 14.91
C GLY A 206 7.92 -3.12 15.45
N ARG A 207 8.74 -3.90 14.73
CA ARG A 207 10.12 -4.20 15.13
C ARG A 207 11.04 -2.98 15.08
N LEU A 208 10.86 -2.09 14.11
CA LEU A 208 11.59 -0.82 14.08
C LEU A 208 11.21 0.07 15.28
N ASN A 209 9.93 0.07 15.68
CA ASN A 209 9.48 0.77 16.88
C ASN A 209 10.00 0.13 18.17
N ASP A 210 10.03 -1.20 18.26
CA ASP A 210 10.61 -1.92 19.40
C ASP A 210 12.07 -1.50 19.62
N LEU A 211 12.85 -1.42 18.53
CA LEU A 211 14.24 -0.97 18.56
C LEU A 211 14.35 0.47 19.09
N GLY A 212 13.59 1.40 18.52
CA GLY A 212 13.60 2.81 18.94
C GLY A 212 13.21 2.99 20.42
N LEU A 213 12.22 2.24 20.90
CA LEU A 213 11.80 2.24 22.30
C LEU A 213 12.93 1.76 23.23
N LEU A 214 13.55 0.61 22.93
CA LEU A 214 14.62 0.05 23.76
C LEU A 214 15.82 0.99 23.84
N LEU A 215 16.26 1.54 22.71
CA LEU A 215 17.39 2.47 22.67
C LEU A 215 17.07 3.75 23.46
N ALA A 216 15.89 4.34 23.27
CA ALA A 216 15.48 5.56 23.97
C ALA A 216 15.31 5.35 25.48
N ALA A 217 14.85 4.16 25.91
CA ALA A 217 14.69 3.82 27.32
C ALA A 217 16.04 3.57 28.02
N SER A 218 17.02 3.03 27.29
CA SER A 218 18.32 2.65 27.83
C SER A 218 19.45 3.65 27.56
N ALA A 219 19.19 4.71 26.80
CA ALA A 219 20.15 5.77 26.52
C ALA A 219 20.61 6.49 27.80
N ALA A 220 21.90 6.81 27.86
CA ALA A 220 22.52 7.48 28.99
C ALA A 220 21.94 8.90 29.20
N ARG A 221 21.83 9.27 30.47
CA ARG A 221 21.22 10.53 30.91
C ARG A 221 22.13 11.27 31.87
N ASP A 222 22.00 12.59 31.86
CA ASP A 222 22.65 13.48 32.82
C ASP A 222 21.95 13.46 34.20
N ALA A 223 22.46 14.27 35.13
CA ALA A 223 21.90 14.40 36.48
C ALA A 223 20.46 14.97 36.48
N ASP A 224 20.09 15.72 35.44
CA ASP A 224 18.77 16.31 35.26
C ASP A 224 17.77 15.34 34.59
N GLY A 225 18.22 14.12 34.27
CA GLY A 225 17.45 13.08 33.60
C GLY A 225 17.21 13.36 32.11
N GLN A 226 17.90 14.34 31.52
CA GLN A 226 17.92 14.56 30.08
C GLN A 226 18.93 13.62 29.41
N TYR A 227 18.79 13.38 28.12
CA TYR A 227 19.80 12.61 27.39
C TYR A 227 21.15 13.34 27.40
N THR A 228 22.23 12.58 27.55
CA THR A 228 23.55 13.15 27.27
C THR A 228 23.64 13.55 25.80
N ALA A 229 24.47 14.55 25.47
CA ALA A 229 24.64 14.99 24.08
C ALA A 229 25.02 13.85 23.13
N GLN A 230 25.88 12.93 23.60
CA GLN A 230 26.33 11.77 22.83
C GLN A 230 25.23 10.73 22.61
N SER A 231 24.40 10.46 23.63
CA SER A 231 23.25 9.57 23.49
C SER A 231 22.17 10.17 22.60
N GLU A 232 21.97 11.49 22.68
CA GLU A 232 21.02 12.19 21.83
C GLU A 232 21.43 12.12 20.34
N GLU A 233 22.70 12.36 20.05
CA GLU A 233 23.28 12.21 18.70
C GLU A 233 23.12 10.77 18.18
N LEU A 234 23.40 9.77 19.03
CA LEU A 234 23.21 8.36 18.69
C LEU A 234 21.75 8.02 18.38
N LEU A 235 20.80 8.51 19.18
CA LEU A 235 19.37 8.28 18.95
C LEU A 235 18.92 8.93 17.64
N ALA A 236 19.41 10.13 17.33
CA ALA A 236 19.14 10.81 16.06
C ALA A 236 19.75 10.06 14.86
N LEU A 237 20.99 9.57 14.99
CA LEU A 237 21.65 8.73 13.98
C LEU A 237 20.88 7.44 13.73
N THR A 238 20.49 6.76 14.82
CA THR A 238 19.72 5.51 14.74
C THR A 238 18.36 5.76 14.08
N ALA A 239 17.66 6.85 14.43
CA ALA A 239 16.40 7.21 13.80
C ALA A 239 16.59 7.45 12.29
N ARG A 240 17.65 8.16 11.87
CA ARG A 240 18.00 8.34 10.45
C ARG A 240 18.24 7.01 9.74
N HIS A 241 19.04 6.12 10.33
CA HIS A 241 19.31 4.81 9.75
C HIS A 241 18.07 3.89 9.70
N VAL A 242 17.17 3.98 10.67
CA VAL A 242 15.86 3.29 10.63
C VAL A 242 15.02 3.77 9.45
N ARG A 243 14.95 5.10 9.21
CA ARG A 243 14.26 5.67 8.05
C ARG A 243 14.90 5.21 6.74
N LEU A 244 16.21 5.32 6.63
CA LEU A 244 16.97 4.92 5.44
C LEU A 244 16.80 3.42 5.15
N PHE A 245 16.89 2.56 6.18
CA PHE A 245 16.63 1.12 6.06
C PHE A 245 15.24 0.87 5.46
N ASN A 246 14.22 1.54 6.00
CA ASN A 246 12.84 1.35 5.59
C ASN A 246 12.59 1.85 4.15
N ILE A 247 13.15 3.01 3.78
CA ILE A 247 13.10 3.54 2.42
C ILE A 247 13.73 2.56 1.44
N LEU A 248 14.96 2.10 1.70
CA LEU A 248 15.67 1.18 0.79
C LEU A 248 15.02 -0.22 0.75
N LEU A 249 14.42 -0.68 1.85
CA LEU A 249 13.64 -1.92 1.88
C LEU A 249 12.48 -1.82 0.90
N TYR A 250 11.64 -0.80 1.02
CA TYR A 250 10.49 -0.66 0.14
C TYR A 250 10.86 -0.27 -1.30
N ALA A 251 11.95 0.45 -1.50
CA ALA A 251 12.52 0.66 -2.83
C ALA A 251 12.97 -0.64 -3.50
N SER A 252 13.33 -1.68 -2.74
CA SER A 252 13.62 -3.01 -3.29
C SER A 252 12.36 -3.84 -3.62
N LEU A 253 11.22 -3.50 -3.01
CA LEU A 253 9.96 -4.24 -3.12
C LEU A 253 8.96 -3.59 -4.08
N THR A 254 9.14 -2.30 -4.38
CA THR A 254 8.17 -1.49 -5.13
C THR A 254 8.75 -0.85 -6.39
N THR A 255 7.93 -0.68 -7.42
CA THR A 255 8.29 0.08 -8.63
C THR A 255 8.33 1.58 -8.37
N GLN A 256 7.37 2.11 -7.59
CA GLN A 256 7.29 3.54 -7.25
C GLN A 256 8.58 4.08 -6.61
N PHE A 257 9.18 3.33 -5.67
CA PHE A 257 10.36 3.78 -4.94
C PHE A 257 11.67 3.17 -5.48
N ALA A 258 11.64 2.23 -6.43
CA ALA A 258 12.83 1.64 -7.03
C ALA A 258 13.88 2.66 -7.50
N PRO A 259 13.52 3.80 -8.11
CA PRO A 259 14.49 4.80 -8.55
C PRO A 259 15.41 5.33 -7.43
N LEU A 260 14.99 5.26 -6.16
CA LEU A 260 15.79 5.70 -5.01
C LEU A 260 17.04 4.84 -4.76
N ARG A 261 17.09 3.60 -5.29
CA ARG A 261 18.27 2.71 -5.17
C ARG A 261 19.34 2.99 -6.22
N THR A 262 19.04 3.80 -7.22
CA THR A 262 20.00 4.18 -8.26
C THR A 262 21.00 5.20 -7.71
N PRO A 263 22.20 5.37 -8.32
CA PRO A 263 23.14 6.41 -7.92
C PRO A 263 22.53 7.82 -7.94
N ALA A 264 21.64 8.10 -8.88
CA ALA A 264 20.91 9.37 -8.95
C ALA A 264 19.92 9.52 -7.79
N GLY A 265 19.15 8.46 -7.49
CA GLY A 265 18.24 8.43 -6.34
C GLY A 265 18.95 8.59 -5.00
N LEU A 266 20.07 7.90 -4.79
CA LEU A 266 20.91 8.08 -3.60
C LEU A 266 21.47 9.50 -3.50
N SER A 267 21.84 10.13 -4.62
CA SER A 267 22.27 11.53 -4.62
C SER A 267 21.13 12.47 -4.22
N GLN A 268 19.88 12.20 -4.62
CA GLN A 268 18.72 12.96 -4.15
C GLN A 268 18.43 12.75 -2.66
N LEU A 269 18.68 11.54 -2.13
CA LEU A 269 18.60 11.30 -0.69
C LEU A 269 19.67 12.09 0.10
N VAL A 270 20.85 12.33 -0.50
CA VAL A 270 21.85 13.23 0.08
C VAL A 270 21.37 14.68 0.07
N LEU A 271 20.82 15.13 -1.06
CA LEU A 271 20.30 16.49 -1.20
C LEU A 271 19.13 16.79 -0.26
N SER A 272 18.29 15.80 0.05
CA SER A 272 17.20 15.93 1.05
C SER A 272 17.67 15.80 2.51
N GLY A 273 18.96 15.50 2.74
CA GLY A 273 19.53 15.30 4.08
C GLY A 273 19.12 13.98 4.75
N ALA A 274 18.49 13.06 4.00
CA ALA A 274 18.16 11.73 4.49
C ALA A 274 19.39 10.80 4.55
N LEU A 275 20.40 11.07 3.73
CA LEU A 275 21.65 10.33 3.58
C LEU A 275 22.83 11.32 3.63
N THR A 276 23.99 10.90 4.15
CA THR A 276 25.24 11.65 4.04
C THR A 276 26.04 11.22 2.80
N GLU A 277 26.98 12.06 2.34
CA GLU A 277 27.81 11.70 1.17
C GLU A 277 28.70 10.48 1.44
N GLU A 278 29.19 10.34 2.67
CA GLU A 278 29.95 9.17 3.10
C GLU A 278 29.09 7.89 3.07
N GLU A 279 27.90 7.93 3.66
CA GLU A 279 26.96 6.81 3.62
C GLU A 279 26.57 6.46 2.16
N ARG A 280 26.42 7.46 1.29
CA ARG A 280 26.21 7.25 -0.15
C ARG A 280 27.36 6.49 -0.79
N SER A 281 28.61 6.91 -0.55
CA SER A 281 29.78 6.19 -1.08
C SER A 281 29.83 4.75 -0.58
N SER A 282 29.59 4.51 0.71
CA SER A 282 29.56 3.16 1.28
C SER A 282 28.44 2.29 0.69
N LEU A 283 27.26 2.85 0.39
CA LEU A 283 26.17 2.11 -0.28
C LEU A 283 26.52 1.75 -1.72
N LEU A 284 27.22 2.63 -2.43
CA LEU A 284 27.68 2.36 -3.79
C LEU A 284 28.77 1.28 -3.83
N GLU A 285 29.61 1.21 -2.80
CA GLU A 285 30.69 0.21 -2.68
C GLU A 285 30.20 -1.16 -2.20
N ALA A 286 29.39 -1.22 -1.13
CA ALA A 286 29.02 -2.48 -0.48
C ALA A 286 27.83 -3.19 -1.16
N SER A 287 26.81 -2.42 -1.53
CA SER A 287 25.58 -2.78 -2.26
C SER A 287 24.47 -1.81 -1.86
N THR A 288 23.64 -1.39 -2.82
CA THR A 288 22.53 -0.43 -2.62
C THR A 288 21.31 -1.05 -1.93
N GLY A 289 21.56 -1.94 -0.95
CA GLY A 289 20.54 -2.73 -0.25
C GLY A 289 20.28 -2.25 1.17
N SER A 290 19.05 -2.48 1.64
CA SER A 290 18.66 -2.22 3.03
C SER A 290 19.46 -3.05 4.05
N SER A 291 19.96 -4.24 3.66
CA SER A 291 20.81 -5.07 4.51
C SER A 291 22.08 -4.35 4.99
N THR A 292 22.70 -3.52 4.14
CA THR A 292 23.89 -2.74 4.49
C THR A 292 23.59 -1.76 5.62
N VAL A 293 22.45 -1.06 5.54
CA VAL A 293 22.00 -0.13 6.58
C VAL A 293 21.66 -0.86 7.88
N LEU A 294 21.13 -2.08 7.80
CA LEU A 294 20.88 -2.90 8.98
C LEU A 294 22.17 -3.32 9.69
N VAL A 295 23.25 -3.56 8.93
CA VAL A 295 24.59 -3.81 9.49
C VAL A 295 25.11 -2.54 10.18
N TRP A 296 24.93 -1.35 9.59
CA TRP A 296 25.30 -0.08 10.22
C TRP A 296 24.55 0.18 11.53
N LEU A 297 23.24 -0.09 11.56
CA LEU A 297 22.43 -0.05 12.78
C LEU A 297 23.00 -0.99 13.84
N THR A 298 23.31 -2.23 13.45
CA THR A 298 23.85 -3.23 14.37
C THR A 298 25.21 -2.80 14.94
N ALA A 299 26.11 -2.29 14.08
CA ALA A 299 27.43 -1.82 14.47
C ALA A 299 27.35 -0.58 15.37
N SER A 300 26.46 0.37 15.07
CA SER A 300 26.26 1.59 15.86
C SER A 300 25.71 1.28 17.25
N VAL A 301 24.76 0.33 17.35
CA VAL A 301 24.23 -0.15 18.63
C VAL A 301 25.31 -0.88 19.43
N GLY A 302 26.13 -1.71 18.78
CA GLY A 302 27.27 -2.38 19.44
C GLY A 302 28.26 -1.39 20.03
N ALA A 303 28.73 -0.43 19.21
CA ALA A 303 29.64 0.61 19.66
C ALA A 303 29.06 1.43 20.83
N ALA A 304 27.76 1.73 20.79
CA ALA A 304 27.07 2.46 21.84
C ALA A 304 26.90 1.69 23.17
N LEU A 305 26.89 0.36 23.11
CA LEU A 305 26.90 -0.49 24.29
C LEU A 305 28.32 -0.55 24.87
N ASP A 306 29.33 -0.66 24.01
CA ASP A 306 30.74 -0.73 24.40
C ASP A 306 31.23 0.57 25.05
N ASP A 307 30.80 1.73 24.55
CA ASP A 307 31.14 3.05 25.11
C ASP A 307 30.20 3.53 26.23
N GLY A 308 29.15 2.76 26.54
CA GLY A 308 28.22 3.06 27.62
C GLY A 308 27.21 4.17 27.31
N ARG A 309 27.07 4.63 26.05
CA ARG A 309 25.98 5.53 25.62
C ARG A 309 24.60 4.88 25.78
N ILE A 310 24.53 3.55 25.82
CA ILE A 310 23.32 2.74 26.05
C ILE A 310 23.59 1.69 27.14
N GLY A 311 22.65 1.51 28.07
CA GLY A 311 22.69 0.44 29.09
C GLY A 311 23.09 0.90 30.49
N GLY A 312 23.41 2.19 30.66
CA GLY A 312 23.77 2.80 31.94
C GLY A 312 25.26 2.61 32.28
N GLY A 313 25.94 3.59 32.87
CA GLY A 313 25.43 4.74 33.59
C GLY A 313 26.33 5.97 33.47
N GLY A 314 25.71 7.13 33.68
CA GLY A 314 26.43 8.36 33.94
C GLY A 314 27.45 8.17 35.06
N THR A 315 28.67 8.63 34.78
CA THR A 315 29.75 8.95 35.74
C THR A 315 30.38 7.81 36.55
N GLY A 316 30.35 6.56 36.09
CA GLY A 316 30.94 5.47 36.90
C GLY A 316 31.42 4.21 36.17
N ALA A 317 32.09 4.33 35.02
CA ALA A 317 32.75 3.19 34.35
C ALA A 317 33.85 2.49 35.20
N ALA A 318 34.11 2.95 36.44
CA ALA A 318 35.18 2.45 37.30
C ALA A 318 34.74 1.44 38.38
N ALA A 319 33.45 1.10 38.54
CA ALA A 319 33.00 0.13 39.56
C ALA A 319 32.68 -1.24 38.92
N GLY A 320 33.71 -2.08 38.81
CA GLY A 320 33.67 -3.37 38.12
C GLY A 320 32.59 -4.34 38.60
N GLY A 321 31.94 -5.01 37.65
CA GLY A 321 31.13 -6.22 37.88
C GLY A 321 29.67 -6.10 37.47
N ALA A 322 28.87 -5.30 38.18
CA ALA A 322 27.40 -5.35 38.06
C ALA A 322 26.84 -4.62 36.82
N VAL A 323 27.48 -3.51 36.39
CA VAL A 323 27.04 -2.72 35.22
C VAL A 323 27.17 -3.54 33.91
N GLY A 324 28.20 -4.38 33.83
CA GLY A 324 28.43 -5.25 32.67
C GLY A 324 27.32 -6.28 32.44
N ALA A 325 26.70 -6.79 33.50
CA ALA A 325 25.63 -7.78 33.40
C ALA A 325 24.35 -7.22 32.76
N HIS A 326 23.97 -5.98 33.12
CA HIS A 326 22.81 -5.31 32.53
C HIS A 326 23.05 -4.96 31.05
N ALA A 327 24.23 -4.42 30.74
CA ALA A 327 24.62 -4.11 29.36
C ALA A 327 24.63 -5.37 28.47
N ALA A 328 25.16 -6.50 28.97
CA ALA A 328 25.15 -7.77 28.24
C ALA A 328 23.72 -8.31 27.98
N GLY A 329 22.83 -8.19 28.98
CA GLY A 329 21.42 -8.54 28.82
C GLY A 329 20.74 -7.69 27.75
N LEU A 330 20.93 -6.37 27.81
CA LEU A 330 20.39 -5.44 26.82
C LEU A 330 20.95 -5.69 25.41
N ALA A 331 22.26 -5.94 25.29
CA ALA A 331 22.91 -6.28 24.03
C ALA A 331 22.27 -7.51 23.38
N THR A 332 22.03 -8.55 24.17
CA THR A 332 21.36 -9.79 23.70
C THR A 332 19.95 -9.51 23.20
N VAL A 333 19.18 -8.68 23.92
CA VAL A 333 17.81 -8.30 23.50
C VAL A 333 17.83 -7.47 22.21
N LEU A 334 18.71 -6.48 22.10
CA LEU A 334 18.82 -5.62 20.92
C LEU A 334 19.25 -6.41 19.68
N LEU A 335 20.26 -7.28 19.81
CA LEU A 335 20.67 -8.17 18.72
C LEU A 335 19.56 -9.15 18.33
N GLY A 336 18.81 -9.67 19.30
CA GLY A 336 17.60 -10.47 19.05
C GLY A 336 16.58 -9.69 18.21
N LYS A 337 16.31 -8.43 18.54
CA LYS A 337 15.37 -7.59 17.77
C LYS A 337 15.86 -7.25 16.36
N LEU A 338 17.16 -6.99 16.19
CA LEU A 338 17.74 -6.73 14.87
C LEU A 338 17.70 -7.96 13.96
N THR A 339 17.96 -9.15 14.52
CA THR A 339 17.86 -10.42 13.76
C THR A 339 16.42 -10.79 13.43
N GLU A 340 15.47 -10.57 14.34
CA GLU A 340 14.03 -10.69 14.08
C GLU A 340 13.58 -9.72 12.97
N LEU A 341 14.05 -8.46 13.02
CA LEU A 341 13.76 -7.46 11.98
C LEU A 341 14.28 -7.91 10.62
N ARG A 342 15.53 -8.38 10.55
CA ARG A 342 16.11 -8.94 9.32
C ARG A 342 15.25 -10.07 8.77
N ALA A 343 14.92 -11.06 9.60
CA ALA A 343 14.12 -12.22 9.18
C ALA A 343 12.72 -11.80 8.70
N THR A 344 12.09 -10.86 9.39
CA THR A 344 10.77 -10.32 9.03
C THR A 344 10.83 -9.55 7.70
N ALA A 345 11.85 -8.73 7.48
CA ALA A 345 12.02 -8.00 6.24
C ALA A 345 12.27 -8.94 5.04
N SER A 346 13.13 -9.95 5.21
CA SER A 346 13.39 -10.96 4.17
C SER A 346 12.15 -11.79 3.84
N SER A 347 11.30 -12.10 4.83
CA SER A 347 10.09 -12.91 4.58
C SER A 347 9.08 -12.21 3.66
N ILE A 348 9.12 -10.87 3.54
CA ILE A 348 8.32 -10.16 2.53
C ILE A 348 8.76 -10.60 1.13
N ALA A 349 10.07 -10.53 0.85
CA ALA A 349 10.61 -10.93 -0.45
C ALA A 349 10.36 -12.42 -0.74
N ASP A 350 10.50 -13.29 0.27
CA ASP A 350 10.24 -14.72 0.14
C ASP A 350 8.76 -15.01 -0.17
N ARG A 351 7.82 -14.28 0.46
CA ARG A 351 6.39 -14.39 0.13
C ARG A 351 6.12 -13.88 -1.28
N LEU A 352 6.70 -12.75 -1.66
CA LEU A 352 6.55 -12.20 -3.01
C LEU A 352 7.19 -13.08 -4.10
N SER A 353 8.20 -13.89 -3.80
CA SER A 353 8.77 -14.85 -4.74
C SER A 353 7.92 -16.11 -4.83
N GLY A 354 7.34 -16.55 -3.71
CA GLY A 354 6.35 -17.64 -3.61
C GLY A 354 4.93 -17.28 -4.06
N ARG A 355 4.76 -16.29 -4.95
CA ARG A 355 3.44 -15.96 -5.53
C ARG A 355 2.85 -17.17 -6.27
N MET A 356 1.53 -17.17 -6.44
CA MET A 356 0.82 -18.22 -7.16
C MET A 356 1.50 -18.58 -8.50
N PRO A 357 1.68 -19.87 -8.82
CA PRO A 357 2.34 -20.28 -10.05
C PRO A 357 1.65 -19.73 -11.30
N LEU A 358 2.45 -19.30 -12.28
CA LEU A 358 1.95 -18.72 -13.53
C LEU A 358 0.94 -19.64 -14.22
N ALA A 359 1.24 -20.93 -14.32
CA ALA A 359 0.36 -21.93 -14.94
C ALA A 359 -1.04 -21.97 -14.30
N TYR A 360 -1.12 -21.82 -12.97
CA TYR A 360 -2.41 -21.77 -12.28
C TYR A 360 -3.18 -20.50 -12.62
N THR A 361 -2.52 -19.33 -12.56
CA THR A 361 -3.16 -18.06 -12.93
C THR A 361 -3.62 -18.03 -14.39
N GLN A 362 -2.85 -18.66 -15.29
CA GLN A 362 -3.18 -18.81 -16.70
C GLN A 362 -4.38 -19.72 -16.91
N LEU A 363 -4.45 -20.86 -16.21
CA LEU A 363 -5.61 -21.76 -16.29
C LEU A 363 -6.90 -21.05 -15.87
N VAL A 364 -6.88 -20.33 -14.74
CA VAL A 364 -8.05 -19.57 -14.27
C VAL A 364 -8.43 -18.46 -15.26
N GLN A 365 -7.43 -17.78 -15.86
CA GLN A 365 -7.64 -16.78 -16.89
C GLN A 365 -8.35 -17.37 -18.11
N ILE A 366 -7.82 -18.46 -18.68
CA ILE A 366 -8.37 -19.12 -19.86
C ILE A 366 -9.79 -19.63 -19.58
N LEU A 367 -10.01 -20.24 -18.42
CA LEU A 367 -11.32 -20.74 -18.01
C LEU A 367 -12.36 -19.62 -17.99
N CYS A 368 -12.04 -18.49 -17.37
CA CYS A 368 -12.91 -17.32 -17.32
C CYS A 368 -13.12 -16.68 -18.70
N ASP A 369 -12.04 -16.55 -19.50
CA ASP A 369 -12.09 -15.99 -20.84
C ASP A 369 -13.01 -16.80 -21.76
N LEU A 370 -12.83 -18.11 -21.81
CA LEU A 370 -13.65 -19.00 -22.63
C LEU A 370 -15.13 -18.96 -22.19
N PHE A 371 -15.39 -18.94 -20.89
CA PHE A 371 -16.74 -18.84 -20.35
C PHE A 371 -17.43 -17.52 -20.75
N VAL A 372 -16.72 -16.40 -20.61
CA VAL A 372 -17.22 -15.07 -21.00
C VAL A 372 -17.43 -14.97 -22.51
N LEU A 373 -16.49 -15.48 -23.32
CA LEU A 373 -16.59 -15.48 -24.79
C LEU A 373 -17.72 -16.36 -25.31
N ALA A 374 -18.04 -17.47 -24.64
CA ALA A 374 -19.16 -18.35 -25.01
C ALA A 374 -20.54 -17.81 -24.60
N SER A 375 -20.58 -16.87 -23.63
CA SER A 375 -21.83 -16.30 -23.09
C SER A 375 -22.80 -15.75 -24.15
N PRO A 376 -22.39 -14.94 -25.14
CA PRO A 376 -23.34 -14.42 -26.14
C PRO A 376 -23.98 -15.51 -27.00
N LEU A 377 -23.26 -16.60 -27.28
CA LEU A 377 -23.79 -17.74 -28.05
C LEU A 377 -24.76 -18.57 -27.21
N ALA A 378 -24.43 -18.81 -25.95
CA ALA A 378 -25.28 -19.54 -25.01
C ALA A 378 -26.60 -18.81 -24.72
N LEU A 379 -26.53 -17.49 -24.51
CA LEU A 379 -27.68 -16.68 -24.11
C LEU A 379 -28.61 -16.32 -25.29
N LEU A 380 -28.12 -16.37 -26.54
CA LEU A 380 -28.92 -16.00 -27.70
C LEU A 380 -30.20 -16.82 -27.85
N HIS A 381 -30.12 -18.12 -27.55
CA HIS A 381 -31.24 -19.05 -27.66
C HIS A 381 -32.25 -18.87 -26.52
N SER A 382 -31.79 -18.64 -25.29
CA SER A 382 -32.63 -18.72 -24.09
C SER A 382 -33.34 -17.41 -23.74
N VAL A 383 -32.67 -16.27 -23.89
CA VAL A 383 -33.19 -14.95 -23.46
C VAL A 383 -33.44 -13.99 -24.62
N GLY A 384 -33.21 -14.44 -25.85
CA GLY A 384 -33.36 -13.65 -27.06
C GLY A 384 -32.27 -12.59 -27.27
N PRO A 385 -32.37 -11.76 -28.31
CA PRO A 385 -31.28 -10.87 -28.75
C PRO A 385 -30.86 -9.83 -27.70
N VAL A 386 -31.83 -9.10 -27.16
CA VAL A 386 -31.60 -8.04 -26.16
C VAL A 386 -31.10 -8.65 -24.84
N GLY A 387 -31.69 -9.78 -24.43
CA GLY A 387 -31.27 -10.53 -23.26
C GLY A 387 -29.85 -11.08 -23.39
N ALA A 388 -29.44 -11.50 -24.59
CA ALA A 388 -28.10 -12.03 -24.81
C ALA A 388 -27.03 -10.95 -24.65
N VAL A 389 -27.26 -9.74 -25.17
CA VAL A 389 -26.32 -8.61 -25.02
C VAL A 389 -26.24 -8.18 -23.55
N THR A 390 -27.38 -7.94 -22.91
CA THR A 390 -27.43 -7.48 -21.51
C THR A 390 -26.93 -8.56 -20.53
N GLY A 391 -27.32 -9.81 -20.73
CA GLY A 391 -26.85 -10.95 -19.95
C GLY A 391 -25.34 -11.17 -20.10
N THR A 392 -24.80 -11.07 -21.32
CA THR A 392 -23.35 -11.15 -21.54
C THR A 392 -22.60 -10.04 -20.80
N ALA A 393 -23.13 -8.80 -20.84
CA ALA A 393 -22.53 -7.67 -20.12
C ALA A 393 -22.48 -7.94 -18.61
N LEU A 394 -23.57 -8.45 -18.02
CA LEU A 394 -23.64 -8.80 -16.60
C LEU A 394 -22.70 -9.94 -16.23
N VAL A 395 -22.70 -11.04 -16.98
CA VAL A 395 -21.82 -12.20 -16.75
C VAL A 395 -20.36 -11.77 -16.82
N THR A 396 -20.00 -10.97 -17.83
CA THR A 396 -18.66 -10.40 -17.99
C THR A 396 -18.29 -9.55 -16.78
N PHE A 397 -19.16 -8.63 -16.38
CA PHE A 397 -18.91 -7.75 -15.25
C PHE A 397 -18.59 -8.54 -13.98
N PHE A 398 -19.40 -9.55 -13.63
CA PHE A 398 -19.17 -10.33 -12.40
C PHE A 398 -17.90 -11.18 -12.47
N HIS A 399 -17.73 -12.00 -13.52
CA HIS A 399 -16.62 -12.94 -13.60
C HIS A 399 -15.27 -12.24 -13.79
N ARG A 400 -15.22 -11.17 -14.60
CA ARG A 400 -14.02 -10.33 -14.76
C ARG A 400 -13.71 -9.55 -13.49
N SER A 401 -14.72 -9.07 -12.76
CA SER A 401 -14.49 -8.37 -11.48
C SER A 401 -13.84 -9.27 -10.45
N VAL A 402 -14.35 -10.49 -10.25
CA VAL A 402 -13.74 -11.44 -9.30
C VAL A 402 -12.31 -11.79 -9.72
N LEU A 403 -12.09 -12.08 -11.01
CA LEU A 403 -10.78 -12.42 -11.54
C LEU A 403 -9.77 -11.28 -11.40
N ASN A 404 -10.15 -10.07 -11.80
CA ASN A 404 -9.27 -8.91 -11.72
C ASN A 404 -9.00 -8.50 -10.27
N LEU A 405 -9.99 -8.61 -9.37
CA LEU A 405 -9.78 -8.39 -7.93
C LEU A 405 -8.76 -9.37 -7.36
N ALA A 406 -8.88 -10.67 -7.68
CA ALA A 406 -7.92 -11.68 -7.25
C ALA A 406 -6.50 -11.35 -7.75
N LYS A 407 -6.35 -10.94 -9.02
CA LYS A 407 -5.06 -10.50 -9.55
C LYS A 407 -4.50 -9.27 -8.83
N VAL A 408 -5.32 -8.27 -8.53
CA VAL A 408 -4.89 -7.07 -7.76
C VAL A 408 -4.32 -7.50 -6.41
N LEU A 409 -4.97 -8.45 -5.73
CA LEU A 409 -4.53 -8.97 -4.43
C LEU A 409 -3.21 -9.76 -4.52
N LEU A 410 -2.91 -10.40 -5.66
CA LEU A 410 -1.61 -11.04 -5.90
C LEU A 410 -0.44 -10.05 -6.08
N ASP A 411 -0.73 -8.76 -6.18
CA ASP A 411 0.27 -7.71 -6.26
C ASP A 411 0.02 -6.62 -5.18
N PRO A 412 0.30 -6.94 -3.90
CA PRO A 412 -0.06 -6.09 -2.77
C PRO A 412 0.56 -4.69 -2.82
N PHE A 413 1.67 -4.53 -3.55
CA PHE A 413 2.40 -3.26 -3.66
C PHE A 413 2.07 -2.46 -4.93
N GLY A 414 1.17 -2.93 -5.80
CA GLY A 414 0.81 -2.17 -7.00
C GLY A 414 1.93 -2.03 -8.04
N ASN A 415 2.85 -2.99 -8.09
CA ASN A 415 4.00 -2.97 -9.00
C ASN A 415 3.61 -3.12 -10.47
N MET A 416 2.47 -3.74 -10.75
CA MET A 416 2.00 -3.89 -12.12
C MET A 416 1.38 -2.58 -12.62
N ARG A 417 1.72 -2.16 -13.84
CA ARG A 417 1.19 -0.92 -14.46
C ARG A 417 -0.34 -0.81 -14.42
N TRP A 418 -1.04 -1.93 -14.57
CA TRP A 418 -2.51 -1.97 -14.53
C TRP A 418 -3.10 -1.88 -13.11
N ASN A 419 -2.27 -2.03 -12.07
CA ASN A 419 -2.63 -1.94 -10.66
C ASN A 419 -2.25 -0.59 -10.02
N VAL A 420 -1.52 0.26 -10.75
CA VAL A 420 -1.19 1.61 -10.29
C VAL A 420 -2.49 2.39 -10.07
N ASN A 421 -2.66 2.93 -8.87
CA ASN A 421 -3.87 3.65 -8.44
C ASN A 421 -5.16 2.80 -8.34
N SER A 422 -5.04 1.49 -8.14
CA SER A 422 -6.21 0.62 -7.87
C SER A 422 -6.88 0.95 -6.53
N GLY A 423 -6.16 1.57 -5.59
CA GLY A 423 -6.61 1.89 -4.24
C GLY A 423 -6.78 0.65 -3.35
N ILE A 424 -6.40 -0.53 -3.83
CA ILE A 424 -6.44 -1.80 -3.09
C ILE A 424 -5.03 -2.21 -2.66
N SER A 425 -4.00 -1.76 -3.40
CA SER A 425 -2.61 -1.92 -3.01
C SER A 425 -2.32 -1.22 -1.68
N ILE A 426 -1.42 -1.82 -0.92
CA ILE A 426 -0.87 -1.26 0.31
C ILE A 426 -0.13 0.04 -0.05
N ASN A 427 -0.53 1.16 0.55
CA ASN A 427 0.14 2.44 0.34
C ASN A 427 1.51 2.45 1.04
N VAL A 428 2.55 2.23 0.24
CA VAL A 428 3.93 2.15 0.73
C VAL A 428 4.47 3.50 1.17
N ALA A 429 4.01 4.60 0.58
CA ALA A 429 4.36 5.94 1.04
C ALA A 429 3.93 6.14 2.50
N THR A 430 2.69 5.77 2.84
CA THR A 430 2.19 5.83 4.23
C THR A 430 3.05 4.99 5.17
N LEU A 431 3.44 3.77 4.78
CA LEU A 431 4.29 2.91 5.61
C LEU A 431 5.66 3.50 5.87
N ILE A 432 6.24 4.17 4.88
CA ILE A 432 7.50 4.89 5.02
C ILE A 432 7.34 6.08 5.95
N GLN A 433 6.32 6.90 5.73
CA GLN A 433 6.04 8.13 6.49
C GLN A 433 5.69 7.85 7.96
N GLU A 434 4.89 6.82 8.24
CA GLU A 434 4.60 6.37 9.61
C GLU A 434 5.87 5.92 10.33
N THR A 435 6.79 5.24 9.63
CA THR A 435 8.10 4.88 10.19
C THR A 435 8.99 6.11 10.39
N ASN A 436 8.94 7.09 9.48
CA ASN A 436 9.67 8.34 9.64
C ASN A 436 9.26 9.07 10.92
N LEU A 437 7.95 9.20 11.16
CA LEU A 437 7.40 9.73 12.40
C LEU A 437 7.73 8.86 13.61
N GLY A 438 7.57 7.55 13.47
CA GLY A 438 7.81 6.58 14.54
C GLY A 438 9.25 6.55 15.02
N SER A 439 10.21 6.76 14.12
CA SER A 439 11.65 6.75 14.43
C SER A 439 12.06 7.84 15.42
N GLU A 440 11.41 9.00 15.40
CA GLU A 440 11.72 10.13 16.28
C GLU A 440 10.89 10.13 17.58
N ARG A 441 9.71 9.50 17.55
CA ARG A 441 8.73 9.60 18.63
C ARG A 441 9.28 9.15 19.98
N TRP A 442 10.13 8.13 19.99
CA TRP A 442 10.66 7.52 21.21
C TRP A 442 11.77 8.38 21.82
N ARG A 443 12.65 8.94 20.99
CA ARG A 443 13.63 9.94 21.41
C ARG A 443 12.93 11.15 22.01
N ILE A 444 11.95 11.71 21.28
CA ILE A 444 11.18 12.87 21.78
C ILE A 444 10.48 12.50 23.09
N GLY A 445 9.68 11.44 23.12
CA GLY A 445 8.93 11.03 24.31
C GLY A 445 9.81 10.73 25.52
N GLY A 446 10.98 10.13 25.31
CA GLY A 446 11.96 9.88 26.37
C GLY A 446 12.67 11.13 26.86
N ASN A 447 12.70 12.23 26.10
CA ASN A 447 13.21 13.51 26.59
C ASN A 447 12.18 14.24 27.48
N TRP A 448 10.89 14.03 27.19
CA TRP A 448 9.74 14.62 27.90
C TRP A 448 9.31 13.83 29.15
N LEU A 449 10.23 13.20 29.87
CA LEU A 449 9.90 12.51 31.13
C LEU A 449 9.34 13.51 32.16
N PRO A 450 8.15 13.23 32.76
CA PRO A 450 7.60 14.03 33.85
C PRO A 450 8.61 14.17 34.99
N ARG A 451 8.69 15.36 35.62
CA ARG A 451 9.68 15.63 36.67
C ARG A 451 9.68 14.60 37.79
N GLY A 452 8.50 14.10 38.20
CA GLY A 452 8.38 13.07 39.23
C GLY A 452 8.88 11.68 38.82
N ALA A 453 9.02 11.39 37.52
CA ALA A 453 9.57 10.14 37.01
C ALA A 453 11.10 10.20 36.82
N ARG A 454 11.69 11.41 36.84
CA ARG A 454 13.15 11.57 36.78
C ARG A 454 13.71 11.15 38.12
N ARG A 455 14.50 10.06 38.14
CA ARG A 455 15.29 9.73 39.32
C ARG A 455 16.25 10.89 39.57
N THR A 456 15.95 11.74 40.54
CA THR A 456 16.95 12.61 41.14
C THR A 456 17.97 11.69 41.81
N SER A 457 19.09 11.44 41.14
CA SER A 457 20.28 10.85 41.76
C SER A 457 20.68 11.63 43.03
N LEU A 458 20.35 12.92 43.07
CA LEU A 458 20.41 13.77 44.25
C LEU A 458 19.55 13.32 45.43
N GLY A 459 18.39 12.67 45.22
CA GLY A 459 17.54 12.21 46.32
C GLY A 459 18.14 11.04 47.08
N ALA A 460 18.89 10.17 46.39
CA ALA A 460 19.60 9.06 47.02
C ALA A 460 20.87 9.56 47.72
N ALA A 461 21.67 10.40 47.07
CA ALA A 461 22.89 10.95 47.67
C ALA A 461 22.60 11.90 48.86
N VAL A 462 21.54 12.70 48.80
CA VAL A 462 21.14 13.59 49.91
C VAL A 462 20.53 12.78 51.06
N ALA A 463 19.73 11.74 50.79
CA ALA A 463 19.23 10.84 51.84
C ALA A 463 20.36 10.03 52.51
N GLU A 464 21.40 9.66 51.76
CA GLU A 464 22.57 8.94 52.27
C GLU A 464 23.53 9.87 53.04
N SER A 465 23.58 11.17 52.70
CA SER A 465 24.30 12.19 53.49
C SER A 465 23.54 12.75 54.70
N ALA A 466 22.25 12.41 54.85
CA ALA A 466 21.37 12.94 55.90
C ALA A 466 21.19 12.01 57.13
N GLY A 467 22.00 10.95 57.28
CA GLY A 467 22.32 10.40 58.60
C GLY A 467 23.55 11.13 59.11
N GLU A 468 23.48 12.08 60.06
CA GLU A 468 23.15 11.89 61.47
C GLU A 468 22.86 13.29 62.09
N PRO A 469 21.75 13.55 62.81
CA PRO A 469 21.78 14.54 63.88
C PRO A 469 22.57 13.94 65.07
N PRO A 470 23.56 14.66 65.63
CA PRO A 470 24.40 14.15 66.71
C PRO A 470 23.57 13.77 67.94
N ALA A 471 23.91 12.62 68.52
CA ALA A 471 23.37 12.11 69.76
C ALA A 471 23.25 13.18 70.86
N PHE A 472 22.04 13.39 71.38
CA PHE A 472 21.81 14.07 72.64
C PHE A 472 22.39 13.19 73.77
N ARG A 473 23.64 13.48 74.17
CA ARG A 473 24.17 13.13 75.50
C ARG A 473 23.53 14.09 76.50
N THR A 474 22.54 13.63 77.25
CA THR A 474 22.15 14.25 78.52
C THR A 474 22.60 13.36 79.67
N VAL A 475 23.38 13.98 80.53
CA VAL A 475 23.93 13.53 81.81
C VAL A 475 22.80 13.26 82.80
N ALA A 476 22.90 12.15 83.54
CA ALA A 476 22.36 12.00 84.88
C ALA A 476 23.38 11.19 85.70
#